data_AF-A0A9D6NZ44-F1
#
_entry.id   AF-A0A9D6NZ44-F1
#
_cell.length_a   1.000
_cell.length_b   1.000
_cell.length_c   1.000
_cell.angle_alpha   90.00
_cell.angle_beta   90.00
_cell.angle_gamma   90.00
#
_symmetry.space_group_name_H-M   'P 1'
#
loop_
_entity.id
_entity.type
_entity.pdbx_description
1 polymer ?
#
loop_
_entity_poly.entity_id
_entity_poly.type
_entity_poly.pdbx_seq_one_letter_code
_entity_poly.pdbx_strand_id
1 'polypeptide(L)'
;MTQRKPYYGPEDVSHVPSPPGEYPFERGIHPRMYQDRLWTMRQYAGFSTAQESNRRYRYLLESGQTGLSVAFDLPTQLGMDSDHPLARGEVGKVGVAISTVEDMAALFAGIPLAQVTTSMTINAPAAVLLAMYLLVGKSQGTPFSELGGTVQND
;
A
#
# COMPACT_ATOMS: atom_id res chain seq x y z
N MET A 1 -28.76 21.35 8.66
CA MET A 1 -27.57 21.75 7.90
C MET A 1 -27.01 23.00 8.54
N THR A 2 -25.80 22.96 9.07
CA THR A 2 -25.15 24.16 9.62
C THR A 2 -24.93 25.12 8.45
N GLN A 3 -25.61 26.26 8.44
CA GLN A 3 -25.39 27.29 7.44
C GLN A 3 -23.95 27.78 7.55
N ARG A 4 -23.18 27.65 6.46
CA ARG A 4 -21.84 28.23 6.38
C ARG A 4 -21.96 29.75 6.33
N LYS A 5 -21.20 30.45 7.17
CA LYS A 5 -21.13 31.92 7.18
C LYS A 5 -20.21 32.41 6.05
N PRO A 6 -20.40 33.63 5.52
CA PRO A 6 -19.50 34.21 4.52
C PRO A 6 -18.11 34.58 5.07
N TYR A 7 -17.98 34.73 6.40
CA TYR A 7 -16.73 35.00 7.10
C TYR A 7 -16.79 34.39 8.51
N TYR A 8 -15.62 34.04 9.07
CA TYR A 8 -15.44 33.53 10.43
C TYR A 8 -14.43 34.40 11.17
N GLY A 9 -14.80 34.93 12.34
CA GLY A 9 -13.94 35.73 13.21
C GLY A 9 -13.43 34.96 14.43
N PRO A 10 -12.58 35.56 15.29
CA PRO A 10 -12.14 34.94 16.55
C PRO A 10 -13.29 34.50 17.47
N GLU A 11 -14.43 35.20 17.41
CA GLU A 11 -15.66 34.87 18.14
C GLU A 11 -16.31 33.55 17.70
N ASP A 12 -15.95 33.03 16.52
CA ASP A 12 -16.44 31.75 16.01
C ASP A 12 -15.59 30.55 16.46
N VAL A 13 -14.46 30.79 17.14
CA VAL A 13 -13.60 29.73 17.68
C VAL A 13 -14.16 29.26 19.03
N SER A 14 -14.87 28.15 19.03
CA SER A 14 -15.46 27.55 20.23
C SER A 14 -14.52 26.61 20.99
N HIS A 15 -13.43 26.18 20.35
CA HIS A 15 -12.50 25.18 20.87
C HIS A 15 -11.08 25.44 20.35
N VAL A 16 -10.09 25.29 21.23
CA VAL A 16 -8.68 25.34 20.88
C VAL A 16 -8.14 23.90 20.93
N PRO A 17 -7.74 23.32 19.79
CA PRO A 17 -7.22 21.96 19.74
C PRO A 17 -5.99 21.74 20.61
N SER A 18 -5.87 20.55 21.20
CA SER A 18 -4.65 20.10 21.89
C SER A 18 -3.42 20.19 20.98
N PRO A 19 -2.19 20.32 21.54
CA PRO A 19 -0.95 20.21 20.78
C PRO A 19 -0.90 18.94 19.90
N PRO A 20 -0.18 18.97 18.76
CA PRO A 20 0.03 17.75 17.96
C PRO A 20 0.71 16.66 18.80
N GLY A 21 0.34 15.41 18.58
CA GLY A 21 0.85 14.26 19.35
C GLY A 21 0.15 14.01 20.68
N GLU A 22 -0.84 14.84 21.06
CA GLU A 22 -1.64 14.65 22.27
C GLU A 22 -3.08 14.34 21.94
N TYR A 23 -3.73 13.45 22.72
CA TYR A 23 -5.15 13.14 22.58
C TYR A 23 -5.99 14.43 22.67
N PRO A 24 -7.01 14.63 21.81
CA PRO A 24 -7.59 13.70 20.83
C PRO A 24 -6.96 13.75 19.43
N PHE A 25 -5.73 14.26 19.30
CA PHE A 25 -4.92 14.28 18.08
C PHE A 25 -5.47 15.14 16.93
N GLU A 26 -6.31 16.12 17.24
CA GLU A 26 -6.91 17.05 16.26
C GLU A 26 -5.88 17.75 15.37
N ARG A 27 -4.68 18.01 15.91
CA ARG A 27 -3.57 18.66 15.18
C ARG A 27 -2.56 17.68 14.57
N GLY A 28 -2.81 16.38 14.67
CA GLY A 28 -1.95 15.30 14.17
C GLY A 28 -1.48 14.34 15.26
N ILE A 29 -1.14 13.11 14.85
CA ILE A 29 -0.76 12.00 15.75
C ILE A 29 0.71 12.06 16.23
N HIS A 30 1.54 12.93 15.64
CA HIS A 30 2.96 13.05 15.99
C HIS A 30 3.28 14.48 16.44
N PRO A 31 4.09 14.70 17.48
CA PRO A 31 4.37 16.03 18.01
C PRO A 31 4.99 17.02 17.01
N ARG A 32 5.80 16.51 16.08
CA ARG A 32 6.56 17.32 15.13
C ARG A 32 6.15 17.11 13.67
N MET A 33 5.22 16.18 13.42
CA MET A 33 4.65 15.88 12.10
C MET A 33 5.71 15.91 10.98
N TYR A 34 5.46 16.71 9.94
CA TYR A 34 6.30 16.82 8.76
C TYR A 34 7.58 17.63 8.94
N GLN A 35 7.82 18.21 10.13
CA GLN A 35 9.11 18.80 10.45
C GLN A 35 10.18 17.72 10.69
N ASP A 36 9.76 16.54 11.15
CA ASP A 36 10.66 15.40 11.37
C ASP A 36 10.66 14.42 10.20
N ARG A 37 9.47 14.06 9.72
CA ARG A 37 9.31 13.10 8.62
C ARG A 37 8.13 13.47 7.75
N LEU A 38 8.38 13.69 6.46
CA LEU A 38 7.32 13.86 5.46
C LEU A 38 6.41 12.63 5.40
N TRP A 39 5.19 12.80 4.92
CA TRP A 39 4.33 11.66 4.62
C TRP A 39 5.01 10.72 3.62
N THR A 40 4.67 9.43 3.68
CA THR A 40 5.20 8.46 2.72
C THR A 40 4.59 8.76 1.35
N MET A 41 5.41 9.14 0.37
CA MET A 41 4.97 9.23 -1.02
C MET A 41 4.86 7.81 -1.57
N ARG A 42 3.62 7.36 -1.81
CA ARG A 42 3.31 6.00 -2.25
C ARG A 42 2.39 6.04 -3.45
N GLN A 43 2.95 5.87 -4.64
CA GLN A 43 2.17 5.73 -5.86
C GLN A 43 1.54 4.35 -5.95
N TYR A 44 0.28 4.35 -6.36
CA TYR A 44 -0.46 3.15 -6.72
C TYR A 44 0.04 2.65 -8.07
N ALA A 45 0.64 1.46 -8.09
CA ALA A 45 1.22 0.86 -9.28
C ALA A 45 0.95 -0.65 -9.32
N GLY A 46 0.88 -1.20 -10.52
CA GLY A 46 0.52 -2.58 -10.76
C GLY A 46 -0.34 -2.64 -12.01
N PHE A 47 0.20 -3.20 -13.08
CA PHE A 47 -0.53 -3.41 -14.33
C PHE A 47 0.13 -4.56 -15.08
N SER A 48 -0.67 -5.37 -15.75
CA SER A 48 -0.21 -6.50 -16.56
C SER A 48 0.51 -7.56 -15.71
N THR A 49 1.75 -7.91 -16.06
CA THR A 49 2.49 -9.03 -15.46
C THR A 49 3.27 -8.61 -14.21
N ALA A 50 3.67 -9.60 -13.40
CA ALA A 50 4.53 -9.38 -12.23
C ALA A 50 5.87 -8.73 -12.62
N GLN A 51 6.47 -9.12 -13.74
CA GLN A 51 7.74 -8.59 -14.23
C GLN A 51 7.63 -7.14 -14.74
N GLU A 52 6.51 -6.78 -15.38
CA GLU A 52 6.25 -5.38 -15.79
C GLU A 52 6.00 -4.49 -14.58
N SER A 53 5.21 -4.97 -13.62
CA SER A 53 4.98 -4.28 -12.36
C SER A 53 6.27 -4.12 -11.55
N ASN A 54 7.13 -5.15 -11.50
CA ASN A 54 8.47 -5.05 -10.89
C ASN A 54 9.34 -3.98 -11.55
N ARG A 55 9.41 -3.95 -12.89
CA ARG A 55 10.15 -2.90 -13.63
C ARG A 55 9.65 -1.51 -13.27
N ARG A 56 8.32 -1.33 -13.16
CA ARG A 56 7.73 -0.08 -12.70
C ARG A 56 8.11 0.25 -11.26
N TYR A 57 8.08 -0.72 -10.35
CA TYR A 57 8.47 -0.51 -8.95
C TYR A 57 9.92 -0.07 -8.82
N ARG A 58 10.84 -0.73 -9.53
CA ARG A 58 12.26 -0.34 -9.54
C ARG A 58 12.44 1.10 -10.04
N TYR A 59 11.80 1.46 -11.16
CA TYR A 59 11.79 2.84 -11.67
C TYR A 59 11.29 3.85 -10.63
N LEU A 60 10.21 3.52 -9.92
CA LEU A 60 9.64 4.39 -8.88
C LEU A 60 10.59 4.56 -7.69
N LEU A 61 11.21 3.48 -7.23
CA LEU A 61 12.20 3.52 -6.14
C LEU A 61 13.45 4.32 -6.54
N GLU A 62 13.97 4.12 -7.76
CA GLU A 62 15.08 4.88 -8.32
C GLU A 62 14.75 6.38 -8.46
N SER A 63 13.46 6.72 -8.66
CA SER A 63 12.96 8.09 -8.70
C SER A 63 12.70 8.72 -7.32
N GLY A 64 13.11 8.05 -6.23
CA GLY A 64 13.01 8.55 -4.86
C GLY A 64 11.73 8.18 -4.12
N GLN A 65 10.91 7.27 -4.64
CA GLN A 65 9.75 6.77 -3.92
C GLN A 65 10.18 5.91 -2.72
N THR A 66 9.56 6.11 -1.56
CA THR A 66 9.96 5.48 -0.28
C THR A 66 9.05 4.32 0.15
N GLY A 67 8.05 3.98 -0.67
CA GLY A 67 7.20 2.82 -0.45
C GLY A 67 6.41 2.46 -1.69
N LEU A 68 6.05 1.19 -1.85
CA LEU A 68 5.30 0.68 -3.00
C LEU A 68 3.83 0.43 -2.65
N SER A 69 2.91 0.67 -3.57
CA SER A 69 1.53 0.18 -3.41
C SER A 69 1.20 -0.72 -4.57
N VAL A 70 0.72 -1.92 -4.26
CA VAL A 70 0.41 -2.99 -5.20
C VAL A 70 -1.09 -2.97 -5.50
N ALA A 71 -1.40 -2.84 -6.78
CA ALA A 71 -2.73 -3.04 -7.33
C ALA A 71 -2.85 -4.45 -7.91
N PHE A 72 -3.83 -5.25 -7.48
CA PHE A 72 -4.06 -6.59 -8.01
C PHE A 72 -5.16 -6.58 -9.07
N ASP A 73 -5.11 -7.52 -10.02
CA ASP A 73 -6.18 -7.68 -11.00
C ASP A 73 -7.47 -8.23 -10.36
N LEU A 74 -8.57 -8.21 -11.12
CA LEU A 74 -9.86 -8.66 -10.62
C LEU A 74 -9.86 -10.15 -10.22
N PRO A 75 -9.31 -11.09 -11.01
CA PRO A 75 -9.20 -12.49 -10.61
C PRO A 75 -8.49 -12.69 -9.26
N THR A 76 -7.33 -12.06 -9.07
CA THR A 76 -6.58 -12.11 -7.81
C THR A 76 -7.41 -11.53 -6.66
N GLN A 77 -8.12 -10.40 -6.89
CA GLN A 77 -9.00 -9.81 -5.88
C GLN A 77 -10.17 -10.70 -5.48
N LEU A 78 -10.63 -11.56 -6.38
CA LEU A 78 -11.71 -12.52 -6.14
C LEU A 78 -11.20 -13.90 -5.66
N GLY A 79 -9.88 -14.08 -5.51
CA GLY A 79 -9.29 -15.35 -5.10
C GLY A 79 -9.35 -16.44 -6.18
N MET A 80 -9.35 -16.05 -7.45
CA MET A 80 -9.32 -16.95 -8.60
C MET A 80 -7.93 -17.01 -9.24
N ASP A 81 -7.51 -18.20 -9.63
CA ASP A 81 -6.32 -18.39 -10.46
C ASP A 81 -6.52 -17.84 -11.88
N SER A 82 -5.41 -17.50 -12.53
CA SER A 82 -5.42 -16.87 -13.86
C SER A 82 -5.99 -17.76 -14.97
N ASP A 83 -5.99 -19.08 -14.78
CA ASP A 83 -6.55 -20.07 -15.72
C ASP A 83 -8.03 -20.41 -15.43
N HIS A 84 -8.61 -19.84 -14.37
CA HIS A 84 -10.02 -20.04 -14.05
C HIS A 84 -10.91 -19.53 -15.20
N PRO A 85 -11.94 -20.29 -15.64
CA PRO A 85 -12.77 -19.90 -16.80
C PRO A 85 -13.40 -18.50 -16.69
N LEU A 86 -13.76 -18.07 -15.47
CA LEU A 86 -14.33 -16.74 -15.21
C LEU A 86 -13.29 -15.61 -15.15
N ALA A 87 -11.99 -15.93 -15.05
CA ALA A 87 -10.92 -14.94 -15.03
C ALA A 87 -10.58 -14.40 -16.43
N ARG A 88 -10.98 -15.13 -17.48
CA ARG A 88 -10.64 -14.83 -18.87
C ARG A 88 -11.05 -13.41 -19.26
N GLY A 89 -10.08 -12.62 -19.72
CA GLY A 89 -10.28 -11.23 -20.15
C GLY A 89 -10.07 -10.18 -19.06
N GLU A 90 -9.89 -10.60 -17.80
CA GLU A 90 -9.63 -9.71 -16.66
C GLU A 90 -8.23 -9.88 -16.06
N VAL A 91 -7.53 -10.97 -16.41
CA VAL A 91 -6.13 -11.23 -16.00
C VAL A 91 -5.22 -10.07 -16.41
N GLY A 92 -4.55 -9.47 -15.43
CA GLY A 92 -3.57 -8.38 -15.62
C GLY A 92 -4.15 -7.03 -16.09
N LYS A 93 -5.48 -6.91 -16.23
CA LYS A 93 -6.09 -5.75 -16.92
C LYS A 93 -6.16 -4.48 -16.09
N VAL A 94 -6.32 -4.61 -14.78
CA VAL A 94 -6.48 -3.47 -13.84
C VAL A 94 -5.48 -3.51 -12.69
N GLY A 95 -4.56 -4.45 -12.73
CA GLY A 95 -3.59 -4.71 -11.68
C GLY A 95 -2.67 -5.86 -12.08
N VAL A 96 -1.75 -6.23 -11.20
CA VAL A 96 -0.90 -7.40 -11.38
C VAL A 96 -1.68 -8.68 -11.11
N ALA A 97 -1.50 -9.69 -11.97
CA ALA A 97 -1.99 -11.05 -11.73
C ALA A 97 -1.05 -11.81 -10.79
N ILE A 98 -1.57 -12.36 -9.70
CA ILE A 98 -0.84 -13.22 -8.76
C ILE A 98 -1.66 -14.47 -8.49
N SER A 99 -1.19 -15.62 -8.97
CA SER A 99 -1.80 -16.93 -8.67
C SER A 99 -0.92 -17.77 -7.75
N THR A 100 0.39 -17.50 -7.73
CA THR A 100 1.38 -18.31 -7.00
C THR A 100 2.37 -17.47 -6.19
N VAL A 101 3.14 -18.13 -5.32
CA VAL A 101 4.24 -17.47 -4.61
C VAL A 101 5.38 -17.08 -5.56
N GLU A 102 5.54 -17.79 -6.68
CA GLU A 102 6.49 -17.48 -7.74
C GLU A 102 6.15 -16.16 -8.43
N ASP A 103 4.86 -15.87 -8.66
CA ASP A 103 4.42 -14.57 -9.21
C ASP A 103 4.74 -13.44 -8.23
N MET A 104 4.48 -13.65 -6.93
CA MET A 104 4.84 -12.70 -5.87
C MET A 104 6.36 -12.50 -5.80
N ALA A 105 7.14 -13.57 -5.97
CA ALA A 105 8.60 -13.49 -6.00
C ALA A 105 9.09 -12.70 -7.22
N ALA A 106 8.48 -12.91 -8.39
CA ALA A 106 8.77 -12.15 -9.60
C ALA A 106 8.42 -10.66 -9.44
N LEU A 107 7.31 -10.35 -8.76
CA LEU A 107 6.88 -8.98 -8.48
C LEU A 107 7.90 -8.20 -7.64
N PHE A 108 8.56 -8.87 -6.69
CA PHE A 108 9.55 -8.26 -5.79
C PHE A 108 11.00 -8.65 -6.10
N ALA A 109 11.26 -9.24 -7.27
CA ALA A 109 12.60 -9.62 -7.67
C ALA A 109 13.58 -8.43 -7.64
N GLY A 110 14.68 -8.58 -6.89
CA GLY A 110 15.70 -7.56 -6.72
C GLY A 110 15.26 -6.31 -5.95
N ILE A 111 14.11 -6.33 -5.28
CA ILE A 111 13.66 -5.26 -4.36
C ILE A 111 13.91 -5.76 -2.93
N PRO A 112 14.79 -5.10 -2.13
CA PRO A 112 15.08 -5.52 -0.77
C PRO A 112 13.92 -5.18 0.17
N LEU A 113 13.08 -6.17 0.50
CA LEU A 113 11.84 -5.92 1.26
C LEU A 113 12.07 -5.40 2.69
N ALA A 114 13.24 -5.62 3.29
CA ALA A 114 13.61 -5.02 4.59
C ALA A 114 13.75 -3.49 4.55
N GLN A 115 13.97 -2.91 3.36
CA GLN A 115 14.29 -1.48 3.20
C GLN A 115 13.13 -0.69 2.58
N VAL A 116 12.06 -1.35 2.15
CA VAL A 116 10.94 -0.75 1.45
C VAL A 116 9.66 -1.13 2.16
N THR A 117 8.78 -0.16 2.38
CA THR A 117 7.44 -0.46 2.90
C THR A 117 6.50 -0.78 1.75
N THR A 118 5.65 -1.80 1.88
CA THR A 118 4.71 -2.23 0.83
C THR A 118 3.26 -2.14 1.30
N SER A 119 2.39 -1.55 0.50
CA SER A 119 0.94 -1.56 0.72
C SER A 119 0.28 -2.48 -0.30
N MET A 120 -0.55 -3.42 0.15
CA MET A 120 -1.30 -4.33 -0.69
C MET A 120 -2.79 -4.02 -0.58
N THR A 121 -3.39 -3.51 -1.66
CA THR A 121 -4.81 -3.18 -1.74
C THR A 121 -5.58 -4.45 -2.10
N ILE A 122 -5.79 -5.31 -1.10
CA ILE A 122 -6.41 -6.62 -1.22
C ILE A 122 -7.25 -6.91 0.02
N ASN A 123 -8.40 -7.55 -0.18
CA ASN A 123 -9.40 -7.80 0.86
C ASN A 123 -9.71 -9.29 0.98
N ALA A 124 -10.64 -9.84 0.19
CA ALA A 124 -11.11 -11.22 0.36
C ALA A 124 -9.99 -12.29 0.44
N PRO A 125 -8.94 -12.29 -0.41
CA PRO A 125 -7.82 -13.23 -0.29
C PRO A 125 -6.59 -12.64 0.43
N ALA A 126 -6.75 -11.58 1.23
CA ALA A 126 -5.66 -10.87 1.91
C ALA A 126 -4.71 -11.81 2.69
N ALA A 127 -5.25 -12.79 3.41
CA ALA A 127 -4.45 -13.74 4.18
C ALA A 127 -3.48 -14.56 3.30
N VAL A 128 -3.94 -14.97 2.10
CA VAL A 128 -3.14 -15.74 1.15
C VAL A 128 -2.02 -14.87 0.57
N LEU A 129 -2.35 -13.65 0.12
CA LEU A 129 -1.37 -12.74 -0.47
C LEU A 129 -0.36 -12.25 0.59
N LEU A 130 -0.78 -12.06 1.84
CA LEU A 130 0.12 -11.77 2.96
C LEU A 130 1.07 -12.95 3.20
N ALA A 131 0.57 -14.19 3.21
CA ALA A 131 1.43 -15.37 3.37
C ALA A 131 2.47 -15.46 2.25
N MET A 132 2.07 -15.23 0.98
CA MET A 132 3.00 -15.17 -0.15
C MET A 132 4.06 -14.07 0.04
N TYR A 133 3.66 -12.86 0.43
CA TYR A 133 4.58 -11.74 0.69
C TYR A 133 5.60 -12.08 1.79
N LEU A 134 5.14 -12.67 2.90
CA LEU A 134 6.02 -13.11 3.98
C LEU A 134 7.00 -14.18 3.50
N LEU A 135 6.55 -15.17 2.71
CA LEU A 135 7.42 -16.21 2.14
C LEU A 135 8.50 -15.63 1.22
N VAL A 136 8.16 -14.62 0.42
CA VAL A 136 9.14 -13.89 -0.41
C VAL A 136 10.13 -13.11 0.46
N GLY A 137 9.67 -12.42 1.52
CA GLY A 137 10.57 -11.78 2.48
C GLY A 137 11.53 -12.77 3.14
N LYS A 138 11.03 -13.93 3.56
CA LYS A 138 11.84 -15.02 4.14
C LYS A 138 12.86 -15.57 3.14
N SER A 139 12.49 -15.75 1.88
CA SER A 139 13.42 -16.25 0.85
C SER A 139 14.53 -15.25 0.52
N GLN A 140 14.28 -13.95 0.71
CA GLN A 140 15.30 -12.89 0.68
C GLN A 140 16.14 -12.79 1.97
N GLY A 141 15.85 -13.61 3.00
CA GLY A 141 16.53 -13.56 4.29
C GLY A 141 16.03 -12.47 5.24
N THR A 142 14.88 -11.84 4.96
CA THR A 142 14.29 -10.80 5.82
C THR A 142 13.41 -11.42 6.90
N PRO A 143 13.69 -11.21 8.20
CA PRO A 143 12.80 -11.62 9.29
C PRO A 143 11.43 -10.95 9.17
N PHE A 144 10.35 -11.63 9.55
CA PHE A 144 9.00 -11.05 9.47
C PHE A 144 8.84 -9.76 10.27
N SER A 145 9.59 -9.59 11.36
CA SER A 145 9.61 -8.37 12.17
C SER A 145 10.20 -7.15 11.47
N GLU A 146 10.94 -7.33 10.38
CA GLU A 146 11.55 -6.25 9.59
C GLU A 146 10.73 -5.92 8.34
N LEU A 147 9.70 -6.71 8.03
CA LEU A 147 8.82 -6.44 6.89
C LEU A 147 7.82 -5.34 7.26
N GLY A 148 8.04 -4.15 6.71
CA GLY A 148 7.13 -3.01 6.85
C GLY A 148 6.05 -3.01 5.78
N GLY A 149 4.79 -2.80 6.16
CA GLY A 149 3.73 -2.69 5.18
C GLY A 149 2.32 -2.62 5.72
N THR A 150 1.36 -2.72 4.81
CA THR A 150 -0.07 -2.74 5.10
C THR A 150 -0.76 -3.69 4.13
N VAL A 151 -1.78 -4.38 4.62
CA VAL A 151 -2.78 -5.08 3.81
C VAL A 151 -4.10 -4.40 4.10
N GLN A 152 -4.88 -4.07 3.07
CA GLN A 152 -6.13 -3.32 3.26
C GLN A 152 -7.08 -4.06 4.22
N ASN A 153 -7.50 -5.28 3.87
CA ASN A 153 -8.23 -6.20 4.74
C ASN A 153 -9.37 -5.54 5.55
N ASP A 154 -10.23 -4.80 4.86
CA ASP A 154 -11.46 -4.15 5.37
C ASP A 154 -12.69 -4.93 4.91
#